data_AF-W9YSD0-F1
#
_entry.id   AF-W9YSD0-F1
#
_cell.length_a   1.000
_cell.length_b   1.000
_cell.length_c   1.000
_cell.angle_alpha   90.00
_cell.angle_beta   90.00
_cell.angle_gamma   90.00
#
_symmetry.space_group_name_H-M   'P 1'
#
loop_
_entity.id
_entity.type
_entity.pdbx_description
1 polymer ?
#
loop_
_entity_poly.entity_id
_entity_poly.type
_entity_poly.pdbx_seq_one_letter_code
_entity_poly.pdbx_strand_id
1 'polypeptide(L)'
;MPGTLLSWPDWPEFTAAKGEAGDDLVEFKKTIVDKYGEDALVKSWLRVCRELEAVTDEIAERASSMIPEVQFEQFFSLPAEQKKALKEVGCFVVRDVFSKEQANDWFDQLKQYVAANRASITGWPAETPFILNLYYSPTQMAARSHPNQLKLSEELNSWWHDDSGTTSPKPLSYADGVRIRPPGVAFKGLGPHIDAGSLSRWADPVYQSVYSAVFSGNPELLDNYDLTVRKMANQAMFPGSAHSRVFRSFQGWTALTSAGLGEGSLMLYPNVKWAMAYLLLRPFFQPPESEEEIMDATKWKFDATSPWFPGTFRGDSQLLSPSSHPHLRLRECMVGIPKMSPGDTVWWHADMCHAVEVEHNGDHEASVAYIAATPRTEENKRYIKGQLEDFLQGIPPEDFRKGPSEKTFKLFTGESGILGGEAGRKAMGFDLIA
;
A
#
# COMPACT_ATOMS: atom_id res chain seq x y z
N MET A 1 11.35 -15.05 17.83
CA MET A 1 11.67 -13.60 17.93
C MET A 1 10.37 -12.83 17.80
N PRO A 2 10.15 -11.72 18.52
CA PRO A 2 8.95 -10.91 18.30
C PRO A 2 8.94 -10.44 16.83
N GLY A 3 7.91 -10.80 16.08
CA GLY A 3 7.68 -10.31 14.72
C GLY A 3 7.66 -11.35 13.59
N THR A 4 8.02 -12.62 13.84
CA THR A 4 7.95 -13.69 12.82
C THR A 4 6.65 -14.48 12.91
N LEU A 5 6.04 -14.85 11.78
CA LEU A 5 4.84 -15.71 11.76
C LEU A 5 5.24 -17.15 12.12
N LEU A 6 4.99 -17.57 13.37
CA LEU A 6 5.27 -18.95 13.82
C LEU A 6 4.50 -20.01 13.03
N SER A 7 3.31 -19.66 12.55
CA SER A 7 2.53 -20.44 11.60
C SER A 7 1.94 -19.48 10.57
N TRP A 8 1.81 -19.94 9.32
CA TRP A 8 1.03 -19.19 8.33
C TRP A 8 -0.42 -19.11 8.83
N PRO A 9 -1.00 -17.91 9.01
CA PRO A 9 -2.41 -17.79 9.37
C PRO A 9 -3.31 -18.43 8.31
N ASP A 10 -4.62 -18.46 8.57
CA ASP A 10 -5.64 -18.91 7.60
C ASP A 10 -5.78 -17.98 6.36
N TRP A 11 -4.69 -17.32 5.95
CA TRP A 11 -4.61 -16.63 4.69
C TRP A 11 -4.54 -17.64 3.54
N PRO A 12 -5.15 -17.30 2.39
CA PRO A 12 -5.16 -18.19 1.23
C PRO A 12 -3.75 -18.48 0.68
N GLU A 13 -3.60 -19.68 0.15
CA GLU A 13 -2.46 -20.09 -0.67
C GLU A 13 -2.85 -20.02 -2.16
N PHE A 14 -1.99 -19.38 -2.97
CA PHE A 14 -2.24 -19.09 -4.39
C PHE A 14 -1.44 -20.04 -5.31
N THR A 15 -2.00 -21.20 -5.58
CA THR A 15 -1.37 -22.19 -6.49
C THR A 15 -1.85 -22.01 -7.93
N ALA A 16 -1.18 -22.63 -8.89
CA ALA A 16 -1.58 -22.61 -10.31
C ALA A 16 -3.03 -23.07 -10.53
N ALA A 17 -3.49 -24.07 -9.75
CA ALA A 17 -4.86 -24.58 -9.84
C ALA A 17 -5.95 -23.57 -9.42
N LYS A 18 -5.57 -22.49 -8.71
CA LYS A 18 -6.46 -21.41 -8.27
C LYS A 18 -6.19 -20.08 -9.01
N GLY A 19 -5.32 -20.10 -10.02
CA GLY A 19 -4.99 -18.90 -10.79
C GLY A 19 -6.14 -18.45 -11.68
N GLU A 20 -6.15 -17.17 -12.03
CA GLU A 20 -7.00 -16.66 -13.10
C GLU A 20 -6.59 -17.31 -14.44
N ALA A 21 -7.58 -17.65 -15.27
CA ALA A 21 -7.37 -18.19 -16.60
C ALA A 21 -7.79 -17.18 -17.67
N GLY A 22 -7.02 -17.08 -18.76
CA GLY A 22 -7.32 -16.24 -19.91
C GLY A 22 -6.22 -16.32 -20.96
N ASP A 23 -6.61 -16.33 -22.24
CA ASP A 23 -5.65 -16.43 -23.36
C ASP A 23 -4.77 -15.17 -23.47
N ASP A 24 -5.30 -14.02 -23.07
CA ASP A 24 -4.59 -12.73 -23.05
C ASP A 24 -3.45 -12.69 -22.02
N LEU A 25 -3.51 -13.52 -20.98
CA LEU A 25 -2.43 -13.65 -19.99
C LEU A 25 -1.14 -14.13 -20.64
N VAL A 26 -1.23 -15.10 -21.56
CA VAL A 26 -0.07 -15.57 -22.34
C VAL A 26 0.47 -14.46 -23.23
N GLU A 27 -0.41 -13.64 -23.80
CA GLU A 27 -0.01 -12.52 -24.67
C GLU A 27 0.76 -11.43 -23.92
N PHE A 28 0.39 -11.13 -22.66
CA PHE A 28 1.16 -10.21 -21.83
C PHE A 28 2.58 -10.72 -21.55
N LYS A 29 2.75 -12.04 -21.32
CA LYS A 29 4.08 -12.64 -21.20
C LYS A 29 4.86 -12.54 -22.50
N LYS A 30 4.26 -12.96 -23.62
CA LYS A 30 4.88 -12.89 -24.96
C LYS A 30 5.34 -11.48 -25.31
N THR A 31 4.52 -10.46 -25.06
CA THR A 31 4.88 -9.06 -25.31
C THR A 31 6.16 -8.65 -24.56
N ILE A 32 6.33 -9.11 -23.31
CA ILE A 32 7.53 -8.84 -22.51
C ILE A 32 8.73 -9.64 -23.06
N VAL A 33 8.54 -10.92 -23.38
CA VAL A 33 9.61 -11.76 -23.94
C VAL A 33 10.09 -11.25 -25.30
N ASP A 34 9.18 -10.88 -26.19
CA ASP A 34 9.51 -10.33 -27.51
C ASP A 34 10.28 -9.01 -27.39
N LYS A 35 10.00 -8.22 -26.36
CA LYS A 35 10.65 -6.93 -26.12
C LYS A 35 12.04 -7.07 -25.48
N TYR A 36 12.20 -7.92 -24.47
CA TYR A 36 13.41 -7.97 -23.64
C TYR A 36 14.27 -9.22 -23.84
N GLY A 37 13.68 -10.32 -24.34
CA GLY A 37 14.34 -11.61 -24.56
C GLY A 37 14.38 -12.50 -23.32
N GLU A 38 14.33 -13.82 -23.56
CA GLU A 38 14.43 -14.86 -22.51
C GLU A 38 15.73 -14.72 -21.70
N ASP A 39 16.88 -14.56 -22.37
CA ASP A 39 18.18 -14.45 -21.72
C ASP A 39 18.24 -13.31 -20.68
N ALA A 40 17.60 -12.17 -20.97
CA ALA A 40 17.56 -11.03 -20.06
C ALA A 40 16.71 -11.34 -18.82
N LEU A 41 15.56 -11.99 -19.02
CA LEU A 41 14.68 -12.41 -17.92
C LEU A 41 15.34 -13.46 -17.04
N VAL A 42 16.01 -14.46 -17.62
CA VAL A 42 16.77 -15.50 -16.89
C VAL A 42 17.92 -14.87 -16.11
N LYS A 43 18.69 -13.97 -16.73
CA LYS A 43 19.75 -13.22 -16.04
C LYS A 43 19.19 -12.44 -14.85
N SER A 44 18.06 -11.76 -15.03
CA SER A 44 17.39 -11.00 -13.97
C SER A 44 16.94 -11.91 -12.82
N TRP A 45 16.28 -13.03 -13.14
CA TRP A 45 15.80 -14.00 -12.16
C TRP A 45 16.89 -14.52 -11.25
N LEU A 46 17.99 -15.00 -11.84
CA LEU A 46 19.14 -15.51 -11.08
C LEU A 46 19.76 -14.42 -10.19
N ARG A 47 19.84 -13.19 -10.69
CA ARG A 47 20.36 -12.06 -9.92
C ARG A 47 19.45 -11.71 -8.75
N VAL A 48 18.15 -11.61 -8.99
CA VAL A 48 17.14 -11.24 -7.98
C VAL A 48 17.05 -12.30 -6.89
N CYS A 49 16.96 -13.59 -7.24
CA CYS A 49 16.84 -14.65 -6.25
C CYS A 49 18.09 -14.73 -5.36
N ARG A 50 19.30 -14.54 -5.92
CA ARG A 50 20.54 -14.47 -5.12
C ARG A 50 20.53 -13.31 -4.14
N GLU A 51 20.08 -12.12 -4.56
CA GLU A 51 20.02 -10.96 -3.66
C GLU A 51 18.93 -11.15 -2.58
N LEU A 52 17.82 -11.83 -2.92
CA LEU A 52 16.79 -12.18 -1.95
C LEU A 52 17.28 -13.12 -0.85
N GLU A 53 18.27 -13.97 -1.07
CA GLU A 53 18.86 -14.79 0.01
C GLU A 53 19.35 -13.90 1.15
N ALA A 54 20.21 -12.91 0.85
CA ALA A 54 20.73 -11.97 1.83
C ALA A 54 19.64 -11.08 2.43
N VAL A 55 18.71 -10.58 1.61
CA VAL A 55 17.59 -9.74 2.10
C VAL A 55 16.71 -10.53 3.06
N THR A 56 16.34 -11.75 2.73
CA THR A 56 15.45 -12.55 3.57
C THR A 56 16.13 -13.01 4.86
N ASP A 57 17.42 -13.33 4.82
CA ASP A 57 18.20 -13.61 6.04
C ASP A 57 18.24 -12.39 6.98
N GLU A 58 18.50 -11.21 6.44
CA GLU A 58 18.51 -9.98 7.24
C GLU A 58 17.14 -9.69 7.86
N ILE A 59 16.06 -9.78 7.08
CA ILE A 59 14.70 -9.53 7.59
C ILE A 59 14.34 -10.57 8.66
N ALA A 60 14.64 -11.85 8.42
CA ALA A 60 14.35 -12.92 9.37
C ALA A 60 15.13 -12.73 10.69
N GLU A 61 16.38 -12.29 10.63
CA GLU A 61 17.22 -12.02 11.81
C GLU A 61 16.73 -10.79 12.59
N ARG A 62 16.50 -9.67 11.89
CA ARG A 62 16.19 -8.37 12.51
C ARG A 62 14.72 -8.20 12.86
N ALA A 63 13.82 -8.93 12.20
CA ALA A 63 12.37 -8.86 12.38
C ALA A 63 11.84 -7.41 12.40
N SER A 64 10.99 -7.06 13.38
CA SER A 64 10.40 -5.72 13.50
C SER A 64 11.43 -4.58 13.62
N SER A 65 12.69 -4.85 14.01
CA SER A 65 13.74 -3.82 14.04
C SER A 65 14.22 -3.36 12.65
N MET A 66 13.73 -4.02 11.59
CA MET A 66 13.90 -3.54 10.21
C MET A 66 13.11 -2.26 9.94
N ILE A 67 12.02 -2.00 10.67
CA ILE A 67 11.14 -0.85 10.44
C ILE A 67 11.65 0.33 11.28
N PRO A 68 12.26 1.35 10.66
CA PRO A 68 12.84 2.47 11.40
C PRO A 68 11.75 3.36 12.00
N GLU A 69 12.10 4.04 13.08
CA GLU A 69 11.24 5.02 13.74
C GLU A 69 11.93 6.38 13.76
N VAL A 70 11.21 7.43 13.41
CA VAL A 70 11.74 8.80 13.33
C VAL A 70 10.78 9.75 14.03
N GLN A 71 11.32 10.70 14.81
CA GLN A 71 10.52 11.75 15.44
C GLN A 71 10.08 12.79 14.39
N PHE A 72 8.82 13.24 14.43
CA PHE A 72 8.27 14.20 13.48
C PHE A 72 9.14 15.47 13.35
N GLU A 73 9.62 16.02 14.47
CA GLU A 73 10.45 17.23 14.50
C GLU A 73 11.79 17.05 13.79
N GLN A 74 12.33 15.83 13.79
CA GLN A 74 13.62 15.50 13.20
C GLN A 74 13.50 15.13 11.71
N PHE A 75 12.31 14.70 11.29
CA PHE A 75 12.06 14.13 9.96
C PHE A 75 12.47 15.06 8.81
N PHE A 76 12.28 16.37 8.98
CA PHE A 76 12.59 17.38 7.96
C PHE A 76 14.07 17.78 7.89
N SER A 77 14.88 17.26 8.81
CA SER A 77 16.32 17.54 8.93
C SER A 77 17.18 16.30 8.78
N LEU A 78 16.61 15.20 8.29
CA LEU A 78 17.31 13.93 8.13
C LEU A 78 18.51 14.09 7.18
N PRO A 79 19.70 13.59 7.56
CA PRO A 79 20.83 13.51 6.64
C PRO A 79 20.49 12.66 5.40
N ALA A 80 21.14 12.96 4.27
CA ALA A 80 20.91 12.26 3.01
C ALA A 80 21.06 10.73 3.15
N GLU A 81 22.04 10.26 3.93
CA GLU A 81 22.25 8.83 4.16
C GLU A 81 21.11 8.18 4.95
N GLN A 82 20.54 8.88 5.93
CA GLN A 82 19.39 8.35 6.68
C GLN A 82 18.15 8.31 5.80
N LYS A 83 17.91 9.35 4.99
CA LYS A 83 16.82 9.37 4.01
C LYS A 83 16.99 8.26 2.97
N LYS A 84 18.22 7.99 2.53
CA LYS A 84 18.53 6.86 1.64
C LYS A 84 18.22 5.51 2.30
N ALA A 85 18.62 5.30 3.56
CA ALA A 85 18.29 4.08 4.30
C ALA A 85 16.77 3.88 4.46
N LEU A 86 16.02 4.95 4.76
CA LEU A 86 14.54 4.89 4.80
C LEU A 86 13.96 4.52 3.43
N LYS A 87 14.52 5.07 2.34
CA LYS A 87 14.10 4.75 0.97
C LYS A 87 14.38 3.30 0.60
N GLU A 88 15.52 2.75 1.02
CA GLU A 88 15.93 1.37 0.76
C GLU A 88 15.03 0.35 1.47
N VAL A 89 14.70 0.60 2.74
CA VAL A 89 13.70 -0.21 3.47
C VAL A 89 12.31 -0.02 2.88
N GLY A 90 11.95 1.23 2.58
CA GLY A 90 10.67 1.62 1.96
C GLY A 90 9.51 1.71 2.94
N CYS A 91 9.72 1.55 4.23
CA CYS A 91 8.73 1.79 5.27
C CYS A 91 9.35 2.26 6.58
N PHE A 92 8.56 2.99 7.37
CA PHE A 92 8.99 3.57 8.64
C PHE A 92 7.79 4.14 9.42
N VAL A 93 8.00 4.34 10.71
CA VAL A 93 7.09 5.06 11.61
C VAL A 93 7.58 6.49 11.80
N VAL A 94 6.67 7.45 11.73
CA VAL A 94 6.91 8.83 12.17
C VAL A 94 6.13 9.06 13.45
N ARG A 95 6.87 9.28 14.54
CA ARG A 95 6.35 9.46 15.90
C ARG A 95 5.86 10.87 16.12
N ASP A 96 4.82 11.01 16.95
CA ASP A 96 4.34 12.29 17.47
C ASP A 96 3.96 13.31 16.37
N VAL A 97 3.41 12.85 15.24
CA VAL A 97 2.91 13.74 14.17
C VAL A 97 1.77 14.61 14.66
N PHE A 98 0.92 14.04 15.51
CA PHE A 98 -0.12 14.73 16.25
C PHE A 98 0.08 14.50 17.74
N SER A 99 -0.35 15.44 18.57
CA SER A 99 -0.34 15.19 20.01
C SER A 99 -1.29 14.04 20.35
N LYS A 100 -0.91 13.24 21.34
CA LYS A 100 -1.76 12.15 21.85
C LYS A 100 -3.17 12.65 22.27
N GLU A 101 -3.25 13.84 22.86
CA GLU A 101 -4.51 14.48 23.23
C GLU A 101 -5.39 14.74 22.00
N GLN A 102 -4.84 15.34 20.95
CA GLN A 102 -5.58 15.61 19.72
C GLN A 102 -6.05 14.31 19.03
N ALA A 103 -5.19 13.29 18.98
CA ALA A 103 -5.55 12.00 18.41
C ALA A 103 -6.66 11.28 19.21
N ASN A 104 -6.62 11.37 20.54
CA ASN A 104 -7.68 10.83 21.40
C ASN A 104 -9.00 11.58 21.19
N ASP A 105 -8.97 12.91 21.15
CA ASP A 105 -10.17 13.73 20.88
C ASP A 105 -10.79 13.38 19.52
N TRP A 106 -9.97 13.19 18.50
CA TRP A 106 -10.39 12.73 17.18
C TRP A 106 -11.01 11.33 17.23
N PHE A 107 -10.46 10.42 18.03
CA PHE A 107 -11.03 9.08 18.19
C PHE A 107 -12.40 9.13 18.89
N ASP A 108 -12.54 9.92 19.95
CA ASP A 108 -13.80 10.10 20.65
C ASP A 108 -14.88 10.73 19.75
N GLN A 109 -14.51 11.75 18.97
CA GLN A 109 -15.39 12.36 17.98
C GLN A 109 -15.80 11.36 16.90
N LEU A 110 -14.87 10.53 16.42
CA LEU A 110 -15.16 9.48 15.45
C LEU A 110 -16.14 8.45 16.02
N LYS A 111 -15.94 8.02 17.27
CA LYS A 111 -16.86 7.08 17.94
C LYS A 111 -18.27 7.67 18.06
N GLN A 112 -18.39 8.94 18.45
CA GLN A 112 -19.69 9.64 18.50
C GLN A 112 -20.34 9.74 17.12
N TYR A 113 -19.57 10.09 16.09
CA TYR A 113 -20.04 10.18 14.71
C TYR A 113 -20.52 8.82 14.19
N VAL A 114 -19.77 7.74 14.42
CA VAL A 114 -20.15 6.37 14.03
C VAL A 114 -21.39 5.92 14.80
N ALA A 115 -21.48 6.17 16.10
CA ALA A 115 -22.64 5.80 16.92
C ALA A 115 -23.91 6.52 16.47
N ALA A 116 -23.82 7.82 16.15
CA ALA A 116 -24.96 8.64 15.72
C ALA A 116 -25.52 8.22 14.35
N ASN A 117 -24.72 7.53 13.53
CA ASN A 117 -25.03 7.20 12.14
C ASN A 117 -24.94 5.69 11.82
N ARG A 118 -24.88 4.83 12.85
CA ARG A 118 -24.58 3.39 12.70
C ARG A 118 -25.49 2.65 11.72
N ALA A 119 -26.77 3.04 11.63
CA ALA A 119 -27.74 2.42 10.73
C ALA A 119 -27.45 2.65 9.24
N SER A 120 -26.64 3.67 8.91
CA SER A 120 -26.29 4.03 7.54
C SER A 120 -24.88 3.58 7.14
N ILE A 121 -24.00 3.36 8.13
CA ILE A 121 -22.59 3.02 7.88
C ILE A 121 -22.46 1.54 7.51
N THR A 122 -21.90 1.29 6.33
CA THR A 122 -21.45 -0.05 5.89
C THR A 122 -19.93 -0.16 6.02
N GLY A 123 -19.40 -1.34 5.74
CA GLY A 123 -17.97 -1.55 5.79
C GLY A 123 -17.59 -3.00 5.53
N TRP A 124 -16.37 -3.34 5.92
CA TRP A 124 -15.79 -4.66 5.74
C TRP A 124 -15.16 -5.16 7.05
N PRO A 125 -15.31 -6.46 7.39
CA PRO A 125 -16.27 -7.44 6.82
C PRO A 125 -17.72 -6.95 6.85
N ALA A 126 -18.57 -7.45 5.95
CA ALA A 126 -19.93 -6.91 5.79
C ALA A 126 -20.81 -7.16 7.03
N GLU A 127 -20.60 -8.29 7.70
CA GLU A 127 -21.37 -8.74 8.85
C GLU A 127 -20.96 -8.00 10.13
N THR A 128 -19.66 -7.70 10.27
CA THR A 128 -19.04 -7.05 11.43
C THR A 128 -18.09 -5.94 11.00
N PRO A 129 -18.61 -4.86 10.40
CA PRO A 129 -17.77 -3.85 9.76
C PRO A 129 -16.96 -3.09 10.80
N PHE A 130 -15.64 -3.17 10.64
CA PHE A 130 -14.68 -2.35 11.36
C PHE A 130 -13.76 -1.56 10.43
N ILE A 131 -13.62 -1.93 9.15
CA ILE A 131 -13.14 -1.01 8.11
C ILE A 131 -14.40 -0.33 7.55
N LEU A 132 -14.60 0.92 7.90
CA LEU A 132 -15.86 1.63 7.65
C LEU A 132 -15.80 2.37 6.32
N ASN A 133 -16.86 2.24 5.52
CA ASN A 133 -17.09 3.03 4.31
C ASN A 133 -17.54 4.44 4.70
N LEU A 134 -16.57 5.19 5.23
CA LEU A 134 -16.71 6.52 5.78
C LEU A 134 -15.51 7.33 5.31
N TYR A 135 -15.73 8.50 4.73
CA TYR A 135 -14.69 9.22 3.98
C TYR A 135 -14.57 10.68 4.39
N TYR A 136 -15.60 11.28 5.01
CA TYR A 136 -15.68 12.71 5.27
C TYR A 136 -16.15 13.05 6.69
N SER A 137 -15.96 12.14 7.65
CA SER A 137 -16.17 12.47 9.07
C SER A 137 -15.31 13.66 9.51
N PRO A 138 -15.72 14.44 10.53
CA PRO A 138 -14.93 15.55 11.05
C PRO A 138 -13.49 15.16 11.39
N THR A 139 -13.29 13.98 12.00
CA THR A 139 -11.98 13.40 12.29
C THR A 139 -11.13 13.19 11.04
N GLN A 140 -11.67 12.53 10.01
CA GLN A 140 -10.90 12.28 8.78
C GLN A 140 -10.57 13.57 8.03
N MET A 141 -11.51 14.52 7.98
CA MET A 141 -11.31 15.84 7.39
C MET A 141 -10.21 16.62 8.12
N ALA A 142 -10.26 16.61 9.45
CA ALA A 142 -9.27 17.27 10.30
C ALA A 142 -7.88 16.67 10.12
N ALA A 143 -7.75 15.34 10.24
CA ALA A 143 -6.46 14.65 10.16
C ALA A 143 -5.78 14.83 8.80
N ARG A 144 -6.50 14.65 7.68
CA ARG A 144 -5.95 14.79 6.32
C ARG A 144 -5.52 16.21 5.97
N SER A 145 -6.23 17.21 6.52
CA SER A 145 -5.96 18.62 6.24
C SER A 145 -5.08 19.29 7.29
N HIS A 146 -4.65 18.58 8.33
CA HIS A 146 -3.85 19.15 9.40
C HIS A 146 -2.48 19.63 8.88
N PRO A 147 -1.95 20.78 9.35
CA PRO A 147 -0.65 21.30 8.89
C PRO A 147 0.51 20.31 8.98
N ASN A 148 0.62 19.53 10.07
CA ASN A 148 1.67 18.52 10.21
C ASN A 148 1.54 17.39 9.18
N GLN A 149 0.31 16.95 8.90
CA GLN A 149 0.04 15.94 7.87
C GLN A 149 0.44 16.43 6.49
N LEU A 150 0.02 17.65 6.13
CA LEU A 150 0.33 18.24 4.82
C LEU A 150 1.85 18.43 4.64
N LYS A 151 2.53 18.92 5.67
CA LYS A 151 3.99 19.10 5.68
C LYS A 151 4.71 17.75 5.52
N LEU A 152 4.28 16.72 6.24
CA LEU A 152 4.87 15.39 6.15
C LEU A 152 4.64 14.77 4.76
N SER A 153 3.42 14.85 4.23
CA SER A 153 3.11 14.35 2.89
C SER A 153 3.90 15.07 1.80
N GLU A 154 4.11 16.39 1.90
CA GLU A 154 4.97 17.14 0.97
C GLU A 154 6.42 16.65 1.01
N GLU A 155 6.98 16.45 2.20
CA GLU A 155 8.32 15.89 2.36
C GLU A 155 8.40 14.49 1.72
N LEU A 156 7.47 13.58 2.03
CA LEU A 156 7.45 12.22 1.47
C LEU A 156 7.34 12.21 -0.05
N ASN A 157 6.47 13.06 -0.61
CA ASN A 157 6.33 13.20 -2.06
C ASN A 157 7.62 13.70 -2.71
N SER A 158 8.41 14.54 -2.03
CA SER A 158 9.69 15.05 -2.55
C SER A 158 10.78 13.98 -2.69
N TRP A 159 10.56 12.79 -2.14
CA TRP A 159 11.53 11.69 -2.22
C TRP A 159 11.50 11.00 -3.60
N TRP A 160 10.44 11.27 -4.35
CA TRP A 160 10.20 10.83 -5.72
C TRP A 160 10.70 11.90 -6.69
N HIS A 161 11.36 11.47 -7.76
CA HIS A 161 11.87 12.39 -8.77
C HIS A 161 11.11 12.24 -10.08
N ASP A 162 11.08 13.32 -10.86
CA ASP A 162 10.41 13.38 -12.15
C ASP A 162 11.23 14.28 -13.08
N ASP A 163 11.93 13.66 -14.01
CA ASP A 163 12.87 14.35 -14.91
C ASP A 163 12.16 15.31 -15.88
N SER A 164 10.85 15.15 -16.09
CA SER A 164 10.08 16.06 -16.95
C SER A 164 9.59 17.31 -16.22
N GLY A 165 9.67 17.34 -14.88
CA GLY A 165 9.27 18.50 -14.07
C GLY A 165 7.76 18.84 -14.12
N THR A 166 6.90 17.91 -14.53
CA THR A 166 5.43 18.16 -14.62
C THR A 166 4.66 17.80 -13.36
N THR A 167 5.35 17.21 -12.37
CA THR A 167 4.77 16.89 -11.06
C THR A 167 5.15 17.91 -9.99
N SER A 168 4.40 17.92 -8.89
CA SER A 168 4.73 18.72 -7.70
C SER A 168 4.59 17.89 -6.44
N PRO A 169 5.50 18.04 -5.45
CA PRO A 169 5.41 17.32 -4.18
C PRO A 169 4.27 17.81 -3.30
N LYS A 170 3.67 18.97 -3.60
CA LYS A 170 2.53 19.52 -2.85
C LYS A 170 1.41 18.46 -2.74
N PRO A 171 0.90 18.20 -1.54
CA PRO A 171 0.01 17.09 -1.30
C PRO A 171 -1.38 17.34 -1.90
N LEU A 172 -1.98 16.26 -2.37
CA LEU A 172 -3.42 16.12 -2.57
C LEU A 172 -3.99 15.19 -1.49
N SER A 173 -5.23 15.43 -1.08
CA SER A 173 -5.92 14.69 -0.03
C SER A 173 -6.84 13.63 -0.64
N TYR A 174 -6.32 12.43 -0.87
CA TYR A 174 -7.13 11.27 -1.25
C TYR A 174 -8.05 10.84 -0.11
N ALA A 175 -9.33 10.62 -0.40
CA ALA A 175 -10.33 10.20 0.57
C ALA A 175 -10.42 8.67 0.65
N ASP A 176 -10.17 8.16 1.85
CA ASP A 176 -10.12 6.72 2.14
C ASP A 176 -10.87 6.43 3.44
N GLY A 177 -11.08 5.16 3.74
CA GLY A 177 -11.84 4.69 4.90
C GLY A 177 -11.19 5.00 6.25
N VAL A 178 -11.82 4.48 7.29
CA VAL A 178 -11.29 4.48 8.66
C VAL A 178 -11.51 3.11 9.28
N ARG A 179 -10.62 2.70 10.19
CA ARG A 179 -10.74 1.42 10.89
C ARG A 179 -10.99 1.63 12.38
N ILE A 180 -11.96 0.91 12.95
CA ILE A 180 -12.21 0.78 14.39
C ILE A 180 -12.31 -0.71 14.71
N ARG A 181 -11.16 -1.38 14.85
CA ARG A 181 -11.12 -2.83 15.01
C ARG A 181 -11.29 -3.21 16.49
N PRO A 182 -12.35 -3.94 16.87
CA PRO A 182 -12.52 -4.38 18.26
C PRO A 182 -11.55 -5.51 18.63
N PRO A 183 -11.21 -5.67 19.93
CA PRO A 183 -10.43 -6.79 20.41
C PRO A 183 -11.17 -8.13 20.25
N GLY A 184 -10.42 -9.22 20.10
CA GLY A 184 -10.94 -10.59 20.02
C GLY A 184 -11.68 -10.94 18.73
N VAL A 185 -11.75 -10.04 17.74
CA VAL A 185 -12.36 -10.31 16.44
C VAL A 185 -11.30 -10.63 15.40
N ALA A 186 -11.31 -11.89 14.94
CA ALA A 186 -10.43 -12.36 13.89
C ALA A 186 -10.76 -11.71 12.55
N PHE A 187 -9.72 -11.41 11.76
CA PHE A 187 -9.83 -10.76 10.46
C PHE A 187 -8.95 -11.46 9.43
N LYS A 188 -9.58 -12.28 8.59
CA LYS A 188 -8.87 -13.10 7.59
C LYS A 188 -8.73 -12.41 6.23
N GLY A 189 -9.20 -11.18 6.11
CA GLY A 189 -9.42 -10.50 4.83
C GLY A 189 -8.16 -9.97 4.14
N LEU A 190 -7.13 -9.60 4.90
CA LEU A 190 -5.92 -8.94 4.36
C LEU A 190 -4.65 -9.74 4.65
N GLY A 191 -4.45 -10.82 3.89
CA GLY A 191 -3.15 -11.47 3.80
C GLY A 191 -2.11 -10.63 3.05
N PRO A 192 -0.88 -11.12 2.85
CA PRO A 192 0.17 -10.39 2.15
C PRO A 192 -0.24 -10.00 0.73
N HIS A 193 -0.25 -8.69 0.46
CA HIS A 193 -0.67 -8.13 -0.81
C HIS A 193 0.05 -6.82 -1.12
N ILE A 194 -0.04 -6.40 -2.39
CA ILE A 194 0.45 -5.13 -2.91
C ILE A 194 -0.68 -4.50 -3.71
N ASP A 195 -1.10 -3.30 -3.32
CA ASP A 195 -2.19 -2.59 -3.99
C ASP A 195 -1.74 -1.97 -5.32
N ALA A 196 -2.68 -1.22 -5.93
CA ALA A 196 -2.43 -0.34 -7.05
C ALA A 196 -1.76 -1.06 -8.23
N GLY A 197 -2.45 -2.08 -8.71
CA GLY A 197 -2.24 -2.66 -10.03
C GLY A 197 -1.69 -4.08 -10.01
N SER A 198 -2.59 -5.05 -9.86
CA SER A 198 -2.28 -6.48 -9.95
C SER A 198 -1.83 -6.86 -11.37
N LEU A 199 -2.74 -7.30 -12.24
CA LEU A 199 -2.40 -7.64 -13.61
C LEU A 199 -1.88 -6.46 -14.45
N SER A 200 -2.26 -5.22 -14.10
CA SER A 200 -1.86 -4.01 -14.83
C SER A 200 -0.35 -3.76 -14.84
N ARG A 201 0.42 -4.28 -13.86
CA ARG A 201 1.90 -4.21 -13.87
C ARG A 201 2.54 -4.88 -15.09
N TRP A 202 1.88 -5.90 -15.65
CA TRP A 202 2.34 -6.58 -16.87
C TRP A 202 1.57 -6.14 -18.11
N ALA A 203 0.28 -5.86 -17.97
CA ALA A 203 -0.63 -5.60 -19.08
C ALA A 203 -0.60 -4.14 -19.58
N ASP A 204 -0.42 -3.16 -18.69
CA ASP A 204 -0.33 -1.75 -19.09
C ASP A 204 1.08 -1.45 -19.61
N PRO A 205 1.28 -1.05 -20.88
CA PRO A 205 2.62 -0.85 -21.43
C PRO A 205 3.43 0.22 -20.68
N VAL A 206 2.75 1.24 -20.13
CA VAL A 206 3.40 2.30 -19.35
C VAL A 206 3.84 1.75 -18.00
N TYR A 207 2.95 1.10 -17.25
CA TYR A 207 3.29 0.50 -15.95
C TYR A 207 4.38 -0.56 -16.09
N GLN A 208 4.28 -1.43 -17.09
CA GLN A 208 5.32 -2.39 -17.42
C GLN A 208 6.68 -1.71 -17.66
N SER A 209 6.69 -0.55 -18.33
CA SER A 209 7.93 0.16 -18.65
C SER A 209 8.61 0.81 -17.43
N VAL A 210 7.87 1.08 -16.34
CA VAL A 210 8.44 1.47 -15.04
C VAL A 210 9.47 0.43 -14.57
N TYR A 211 9.25 -0.83 -14.90
CA TYR A 211 10.09 -1.95 -14.47
C TYR A 211 11.04 -2.46 -15.57
N SER A 212 11.32 -1.65 -16.60
CA SER A 212 12.20 -2.05 -17.72
C SER A 212 13.59 -2.52 -17.27
N ALA A 213 14.13 -1.95 -16.19
CA ALA A 213 15.42 -2.39 -15.61
C ALA A 213 15.40 -3.87 -15.20
N VAL A 214 14.29 -4.32 -14.59
CA VAL A 214 14.11 -5.72 -14.19
C VAL A 214 13.98 -6.60 -15.43
N PHE A 215 13.10 -6.25 -16.38
CA PHE A 215 12.88 -7.09 -17.54
C PHE A 215 14.07 -7.14 -18.51
N SER A 216 14.89 -6.09 -18.56
CA SER A 216 16.13 -6.03 -19.37
C SER A 216 17.34 -6.72 -18.73
N GLY A 217 17.18 -7.40 -17.59
CA GLY A 217 18.26 -8.16 -16.96
C GLY A 217 19.26 -7.31 -16.15
N ASN A 218 18.87 -6.11 -15.71
CA ASN A 218 19.68 -5.23 -14.87
C ASN A 218 18.85 -4.73 -13.65
N PRO A 219 18.30 -5.65 -12.84
CA PRO A 219 17.37 -5.32 -11.76
C PRO A 219 17.97 -4.37 -10.70
N GLU A 220 19.29 -4.32 -10.56
CA GLU A 220 20.00 -3.37 -9.69
C GLU A 220 19.73 -1.90 -10.05
N LEU A 221 19.46 -1.63 -11.34
CA LEU A 221 19.15 -0.29 -11.87
C LEU A 221 17.69 0.12 -11.64
N LEU A 222 16.84 -0.76 -11.07
CA LEU A 222 15.49 -0.38 -10.70
C LEU A 222 15.54 0.74 -9.66
N ASP A 223 14.97 1.90 -10.03
CA ASP A 223 14.69 2.99 -9.11
C ASP A 223 13.21 2.98 -8.75
N ASN A 224 12.89 2.57 -7.53
CA ASN A 224 11.52 2.54 -7.05
C ASN A 224 10.90 3.95 -6.88
N TYR A 225 11.73 5.01 -6.86
CA TYR A 225 11.32 6.39 -6.62
C TYR A 225 11.30 7.26 -7.88
N ASP A 226 11.43 6.65 -9.06
CA ASP A 226 11.24 7.33 -10.33
C ASP A 226 9.75 7.46 -10.66
N LEU A 227 9.26 8.70 -10.64
CA LEU A 227 7.89 9.06 -10.99
C LEU A 227 7.73 9.47 -12.46
N THR A 228 8.83 9.64 -13.20
CA THR A 228 8.87 10.17 -14.57
C THR A 228 7.91 9.42 -15.49
N VAL A 229 7.94 8.09 -15.44
CA VAL A 229 7.04 7.23 -16.22
C VAL A 229 5.85 6.78 -15.39
N ARG A 230 6.07 6.46 -14.10
CA ARG A 230 5.04 5.86 -13.22
C ARG A 230 3.79 6.71 -13.08
N LYS A 231 3.90 8.04 -13.15
CA LYS A 231 2.74 8.94 -13.06
C LYS A 231 1.70 8.72 -14.16
N MET A 232 2.10 8.18 -15.31
CA MET A 232 1.23 7.91 -16.46
C MET A 232 0.71 6.46 -16.48
N ALA A 233 1.13 5.61 -15.54
CA ALA A 233 0.74 4.21 -15.49
C ALA A 233 -0.74 4.05 -15.18
N ASN A 234 -1.43 3.18 -15.93
CA ASN A 234 -2.83 2.88 -15.64
C ASN A 234 -2.95 1.72 -14.65
N GLN A 235 -2.69 2.01 -13.37
CA GLN A 235 -2.79 1.03 -12.29
C GLN A 235 -4.22 0.45 -12.14
N ALA A 236 -5.24 1.16 -12.61
CA ALA A 236 -6.65 0.74 -12.60
C ALA A 236 -7.15 0.23 -13.96
N MET A 237 -6.25 -0.19 -14.86
CA MET A 237 -6.60 -0.71 -16.21
C MET A 237 -7.67 -1.81 -16.16
N PHE A 238 -7.63 -2.65 -15.13
CA PHE A 238 -8.70 -3.59 -14.81
C PHE A 238 -9.48 -3.05 -13.62
N PRO A 239 -10.74 -2.64 -13.78
CA PRO A 239 -11.54 -2.15 -12.65
C PRO A 239 -11.75 -3.26 -11.61
N GLY A 240 -11.38 -2.98 -10.36
CA GLY A 240 -11.48 -3.91 -9.24
C GLY A 240 -11.77 -3.17 -7.93
N SER A 241 -12.39 -3.84 -6.95
CA SER A 241 -12.72 -3.20 -5.66
C SER A 241 -11.50 -2.86 -4.80
N ALA A 242 -10.36 -3.49 -5.09
CA ALA A 242 -9.09 -3.26 -4.40
C ALA A 242 -8.19 -2.22 -5.11
N HIS A 243 -8.60 -1.71 -6.27
CA HIS A 243 -7.78 -0.81 -7.07
C HIS A 243 -8.07 0.66 -6.78
N SER A 244 -7.00 1.42 -6.55
CA SER A 244 -7.05 2.88 -6.52
C SER A 244 -6.76 3.44 -7.91
N ARG A 245 -7.42 4.55 -8.27
CA ARG A 245 -7.14 5.30 -9.51
C ARG A 245 -6.06 6.38 -9.36
N VAL A 246 -5.61 6.65 -8.13
CA VAL A 246 -4.56 7.63 -7.86
C VAL A 246 -3.21 6.98 -7.60
N PHE A 247 -2.15 7.61 -8.08
CA PHE A 247 -0.81 7.28 -7.63
C PHE A 247 -0.61 7.79 -6.19
N ARG A 248 -0.41 6.86 -5.25
CA ARG A 248 -0.03 7.13 -3.86
C ARG A 248 1.46 6.87 -3.74
N SER A 249 2.26 7.91 -3.49
CA SER A 249 3.72 7.78 -3.36
C SER A 249 4.08 6.88 -2.17
N PHE A 250 3.38 7.11 -1.06
CA PHE A 250 3.33 6.23 0.07
C PHE A 250 1.88 6.00 0.46
N GLN A 251 1.55 4.75 0.77
CA GLN A 251 0.40 4.48 1.62
C GLN A 251 0.76 4.81 3.06
N GLY A 252 -0.26 5.06 3.87
CA GLY A 252 -0.04 5.37 5.27
C GLY A 252 -1.34 5.39 6.06
N TRP A 253 -1.18 5.37 7.38
CA TRP A 253 -2.28 5.63 8.28
C TRP A 253 -1.81 6.33 9.55
N THR A 254 -2.76 7.06 10.17
CA THR A 254 -2.60 7.71 11.46
C THR A 254 -3.22 6.87 12.55
N ALA A 255 -2.47 6.62 13.63
CA ALA A 255 -2.93 5.90 14.81
C ALA A 255 -3.92 6.77 15.60
N LEU A 256 -5.15 6.28 15.78
CA LEU A 256 -6.15 6.90 16.67
C LEU A 256 -6.14 6.25 18.06
N THR A 257 -5.68 5.01 18.14
CA THR A 257 -5.45 4.28 19.40
C THR A 257 -4.06 3.65 19.38
N SER A 258 -3.63 3.15 20.54
CA SER A 258 -2.44 2.31 20.62
C SER A 258 -2.70 0.97 19.92
N ALA A 259 -1.72 0.45 19.18
CA ALA A 259 -1.73 -0.91 18.67
C ALA A 259 -0.31 -1.32 18.23
N GLY A 260 0.10 -2.56 18.53
CA GLY A 260 1.34 -3.16 18.05
C GLY A 260 1.15 -4.60 17.60
N LEU A 261 2.27 -5.32 17.49
CA LEU A 261 2.28 -6.75 17.19
C LEU A 261 1.37 -7.54 18.16
N GLY A 262 0.51 -8.39 17.61
CA GLY A 262 -0.48 -9.20 18.35
C GLY A 262 -1.79 -8.46 18.65
N GLU A 263 -1.86 -7.16 18.38
CA GLU A 263 -3.04 -6.31 18.62
C GLU A 263 -3.79 -6.02 17.30
N GLY A 264 -3.71 -6.92 16.31
CA GLY A 264 -4.44 -6.79 15.06
C GLY A 264 -3.88 -5.71 14.13
N SER A 265 -2.58 -5.46 14.22
CA SER A 265 -1.91 -4.34 13.57
C SER A 265 -1.41 -4.68 12.16
N LEU A 266 -0.65 -3.75 11.57
CA LEU A 266 -0.05 -3.87 10.24
C LEU A 266 1.20 -4.76 10.29
N MET A 267 1.38 -5.55 9.23
CA MET A 267 2.62 -6.26 8.92
C MET A 267 3.17 -5.76 7.59
N LEU A 268 4.49 -5.67 7.48
CA LEU A 268 5.19 -5.15 6.31
C LEU A 268 6.30 -6.13 5.88
N TYR A 269 6.63 -6.08 4.59
CA TYR A 269 7.83 -6.70 4.03
C TYR A 269 8.87 -5.59 3.78
N PRO A 270 9.88 -5.40 4.64
CA PRO A 270 10.77 -4.23 4.65
C PRO A 270 11.87 -4.30 3.56
N ASN A 271 11.47 -4.57 2.32
CA ASN A 271 12.28 -4.46 1.12
C ASN A 271 11.36 -4.26 -0.10
N VAL A 272 11.56 -3.18 -0.84
CA VAL A 272 10.73 -2.89 -2.02
C VAL A 272 11.36 -3.43 -3.30
N LYS A 273 12.65 -3.13 -3.52
CA LYS A 273 13.32 -3.36 -4.81
C LYS A 273 13.30 -4.83 -5.22
N TRP A 274 13.87 -5.69 -4.38
CA TRP A 274 14.09 -7.09 -4.73
C TRP A 274 12.79 -7.90 -4.65
N ALA A 275 11.91 -7.57 -3.70
CA ALA A 275 10.59 -8.16 -3.63
C ALA A 275 9.75 -7.88 -4.89
N MET A 276 9.76 -6.63 -5.37
CA MET A 276 9.03 -6.24 -6.57
C MET A 276 9.65 -6.83 -7.84
N ALA A 277 10.98 -6.82 -7.96
CA ALA A 277 11.67 -7.45 -9.08
C ALA A 277 11.37 -8.95 -9.17
N TYR A 278 11.36 -9.65 -8.04
CA TYR A 278 11.02 -11.07 -7.98
C TYR A 278 9.57 -11.30 -8.41
N LEU A 279 8.65 -10.51 -7.87
CA LEU A 279 7.23 -10.61 -8.19
C LEU A 279 6.99 -10.49 -9.70
N LEU A 280 7.62 -9.51 -10.36
CA LEU A 280 7.45 -9.26 -11.78
C LEU A 280 8.00 -10.37 -12.67
N LEU A 281 9.08 -11.03 -12.24
CA LEU A 281 9.71 -12.14 -12.96
C LEU A 281 9.03 -13.48 -12.69
N ARG A 282 8.43 -13.65 -11.51
CA ARG A 282 7.85 -14.92 -11.04
C ARG A 282 6.88 -15.59 -12.03
N PRO A 283 6.03 -14.89 -12.81
CA PRO A 283 5.18 -15.51 -13.82
C PRO A 283 5.93 -16.25 -14.95
N PHE A 284 7.22 -15.95 -15.16
CA PHE A 284 8.02 -16.51 -16.26
C PHE A 284 8.82 -17.76 -15.86
N PHE A 285 8.70 -18.22 -14.61
CA PHE A 285 9.51 -19.33 -14.10
C PHE A 285 8.63 -20.39 -13.42
N GLN A 286 8.71 -21.63 -13.89
CA GLN A 286 8.05 -22.78 -13.26
C GLN A 286 8.93 -23.41 -12.18
N PRO A 287 8.37 -23.77 -11.03
CA PRO A 287 9.13 -24.39 -9.95
C PRO A 287 9.67 -25.77 -10.37
N PRO A 288 10.79 -26.22 -9.80
CA PRO A 288 11.22 -27.61 -9.92
C PRO A 288 10.21 -28.56 -9.27
N GLU A 289 10.28 -29.85 -9.64
CA GLU A 289 9.37 -30.89 -9.09
C GLU A 289 9.72 -31.26 -7.64
N SER A 290 11.01 -31.18 -7.28
CA SER A 290 11.51 -31.45 -5.92
C SER A 290 11.37 -30.21 -5.05
N GLU A 291 10.78 -30.38 -3.86
CA GLU A 291 10.58 -29.31 -2.89
C GLU A 291 11.92 -28.77 -2.36
N GLU A 292 12.92 -29.65 -2.26
CA GLU A 292 14.28 -29.33 -1.82
C GLU A 292 15.02 -28.42 -2.81
N GLU A 293 14.63 -28.44 -4.08
CA GLU A 293 15.22 -27.61 -5.14
C GLU A 293 14.52 -26.24 -5.28
N ILE A 294 13.41 -25.99 -4.60
CA ILE A 294 12.60 -24.75 -4.77
C ILE A 294 13.41 -23.48 -4.52
N MET A 295 14.33 -23.51 -3.57
CA MET A 295 15.16 -22.34 -3.23
C MET A 295 16.39 -22.19 -4.14
N ASP A 296 16.70 -23.18 -5.00
CA ASP A 296 17.74 -23.06 -6.02
C ASP A 296 17.15 -22.50 -7.30
N ALA A 297 17.30 -21.18 -7.48
CA ALA A 297 16.79 -20.46 -8.63
C ALA A 297 17.28 -21.00 -9.99
N THR A 298 18.40 -21.74 -10.04
CA THR A 298 18.93 -22.35 -11.28
C THR A 298 18.14 -23.57 -11.74
N LYS A 299 17.31 -24.15 -10.87
CA LYS A 299 16.46 -25.33 -11.16
C LYS A 299 15.11 -24.96 -11.74
N TRP A 300 14.74 -23.69 -11.66
CA TRP A 300 13.51 -23.16 -12.22
C TRP A 300 13.58 -23.10 -13.73
N LYS A 301 12.49 -23.49 -14.40
CA LYS A 301 12.41 -23.51 -15.86
C LYS A 301 11.71 -22.28 -16.37
N PHE A 302 12.28 -21.61 -17.37
CA PHE A 302 11.61 -20.50 -18.05
C PHE A 302 10.34 -20.99 -18.77
N ASP A 303 9.25 -20.24 -18.66
CA ASP A 303 7.96 -20.52 -19.28
C ASP A 303 7.15 -19.23 -19.49
N ALA A 304 7.00 -18.86 -20.76
CA ALA A 304 6.14 -17.75 -21.20
C ALA A 304 4.84 -18.24 -21.87
N THR A 305 4.55 -19.54 -21.81
CA THR A 305 3.42 -20.18 -22.51
C THR A 305 2.25 -20.49 -21.59
N SER A 306 2.50 -20.67 -20.30
CA SER A 306 1.43 -20.82 -19.30
C SER A 306 0.71 -19.50 -19.04
N PRO A 307 -0.63 -19.49 -18.91
CA PRO A 307 -1.40 -18.29 -18.56
C PRO A 307 -1.26 -17.90 -17.08
N TRP A 308 -0.54 -18.66 -16.26
CA TRP A 308 -0.53 -18.43 -14.82
C TRP A 308 0.33 -17.23 -14.40
N PHE A 309 -0.30 -16.28 -13.70
CA PHE A 309 0.35 -15.22 -12.93
C PHE A 309 0.11 -15.47 -11.43
N PRO A 310 1.14 -15.82 -10.64
CA PRO A 310 0.95 -16.21 -9.24
C PRO A 310 0.32 -15.12 -8.36
N GLY A 311 -0.84 -15.41 -7.77
CA GLY A 311 -1.58 -14.48 -6.90
C GLY A 311 -2.13 -13.24 -7.59
N THR A 312 -2.18 -13.24 -8.93
CA THR A 312 -2.63 -12.10 -9.73
C THR A 312 -4.06 -12.34 -10.22
N PHE A 313 -4.91 -11.33 -10.03
CA PHE A 313 -6.31 -11.34 -10.46
C PHE A 313 -6.68 -9.94 -10.99
N ARG A 314 -7.53 -9.85 -12.01
CA ARG A 314 -7.93 -8.56 -12.61
C ARG A 314 -8.64 -7.62 -11.64
N GLY A 315 -9.49 -8.16 -10.78
CA GLY A 315 -10.37 -7.38 -9.91
C GLY A 315 -9.82 -7.13 -8.51
N ASP A 316 -8.60 -7.59 -8.21
CA ASP A 316 -8.05 -7.65 -6.86
C ASP A 316 -6.63 -7.08 -6.81
N SER A 317 -6.13 -6.81 -5.60
CA SER A 317 -4.72 -6.46 -5.37
C SER A 317 -3.82 -7.61 -5.82
N GLN A 318 -2.51 -7.34 -5.94
CA GLN A 318 -1.56 -8.43 -6.15
C GLN A 318 -1.42 -9.18 -4.84
N LEU A 319 -1.75 -10.48 -4.84
CA LEU A 319 -1.74 -11.31 -3.63
C LEU A 319 -0.48 -12.19 -3.59
N LEU A 320 0.00 -12.47 -2.37
CA LEU A 320 1.23 -13.23 -2.16
C LEU A 320 1.01 -14.30 -1.09
N SER A 321 1.60 -15.47 -1.31
CA SER A 321 1.61 -16.58 -0.34
C SER A 321 2.90 -17.39 -0.45
N PRO A 322 3.27 -18.20 0.56
CA PRO A 322 4.46 -19.03 0.54
C PRO A 322 4.52 -19.97 -0.67
N SER A 323 3.40 -20.57 -1.06
CA SER A 323 3.36 -21.47 -2.22
C SER A 323 3.56 -20.75 -3.56
N SER A 324 3.09 -19.52 -3.70
CA SER A 324 3.26 -18.73 -4.93
C SER A 324 4.63 -18.07 -5.02
N HIS A 325 5.17 -17.60 -3.89
CA HIS A 325 6.34 -16.74 -3.81
C HIS A 325 7.38 -17.28 -2.79
N PRO A 326 7.92 -18.49 -2.98
CA PRO A 326 8.76 -19.16 -1.97
C PRO A 326 10.02 -18.39 -1.60
N HIS A 327 10.72 -17.78 -2.57
CA HIS A 327 11.95 -17.02 -2.32
C HIS A 327 11.76 -15.77 -1.46
N LEU A 328 10.52 -15.29 -1.29
CA LEU A 328 10.25 -14.19 -0.37
C LEU A 328 10.24 -14.62 1.10
N ARG A 329 10.16 -15.93 1.40
CA ARG A 329 10.13 -16.47 2.77
C ARG A 329 9.11 -15.74 3.65
N LEU A 330 7.90 -15.51 3.15
CA LEU A 330 6.89 -14.65 3.77
C LEU A 330 6.55 -15.01 5.23
N ARG A 331 6.70 -16.29 5.62
CA ARG A 331 6.52 -16.72 7.03
C ARG A 331 7.53 -16.05 7.97
N GLU A 332 8.76 -15.88 7.51
CA GLU A 332 9.87 -15.32 8.28
C GLU A 332 9.99 -13.81 8.06
N CYS A 333 9.62 -13.32 6.87
CA CYS A 333 9.91 -11.96 6.43
C CYS A 333 8.74 -10.98 6.48
N MET A 334 7.51 -11.44 6.71
CA MET A 334 6.41 -10.53 7.07
C MET A 334 6.55 -10.16 8.54
N VAL A 335 6.90 -8.90 8.83
CA VAL A 335 7.19 -8.44 10.20
C VAL A 335 6.15 -7.45 10.68
N GLY A 336 5.73 -7.55 11.94
CA GLY A 336 4.79 -6.59 12.53
C GLY A 336 5.44 -5.23 12.76
N ILE A 337 4.68 -4.16 12.59
CA ILE A 337 5.15 -2.80 12.88
C ILE A 337 5.45 -2.61 14.38
N PRO A 338 6.31 -1.65 14.75
CA PRO A 338 6.47 -1.22 16.15
C PRO A 338 5.14 -0.82 16.78
N LYS A 339 5.06 -0.92 18.11
CA LYS A 339 3.86 -0.47 18.84
C LYS A 339 3.63 1.02 18.58
N MET A 340 2.44 1.37 18.11
CA MET A 340 2.02 2.74 17.79
C MET A 340 1.32 3.37 19.00
N SER A 341 1.48 4.68 19.16
CA SER A 341 0.71 5.52 20.07
C SER A 341 -0.25 6.41 19.29
N PRO A 342 -1.37 6.87 19.89
CA PRO A 342 -2.25 7.84 19.24
C PRO A 342 -1.46 9.08 18.79
N GLY A 343 -1.60 9.44 17.52
CA GLY A 343 -0.87 10.55 16.88
C GLY A 343 0.37 10.14 16.08
N ASP A 344 0.84 8.90 16.22
CA ASP A 344 1.87 8.35 15.35
C ASP A 344 1.31 8.05 13.95
N THR A 345 2.21 8.02 12.96
CA THR A 345 1.87 7.60 11.60
C THR A 345 2.85 6.53 11.10
N VAL A 346 2.39 5.64 10.24
CA VAL A 346 3.26 4.67 9.55
C VAL A 346 3.11 4.84 8.04
N TRP A 347 4.22 4.69 7.33
CA TRP A 347 4.32 4.90 5.89
C TRP A 347 4.98 3.72 5.23
N TRP A 348 4.45 3.29 4.09
CA TRP A 348 5.08 2.29 3.24
C TRP A 348 4.94 2.64 1.77
N HIS A 349 5.99 2.35 1.02
CA HIS A 349 6.10 2.62 -0.40
C HIS A 349 4.96 1.96 -1.19
N ALA A 350 4.54 2.59 -2.29
CA ALA A 350 3.44 2.15 -3.16
C ALA A 350 3.47 0.66 -3.58
N ASP A 351 4.69 0.12 -3.75
CA ASP A 351 4.96 -1.26 -4.17
C ASP A 351 5.30 -2.21 -3.00
N MET A 352 5.15 -1.80 -1.74
CA MET A 352 5.50 -2.65 -0.62
C MET A 352 4.41 -3.68 -0.31
N CYS A 353 4.84 -4.94 -0.14
CA CYS A 353 4.00 -6.02 0.36
C CYS A 353 3.65 -5.78 1.83
N HIS A 354 2.38 -5.89 2.15
CA HIS A 354 1.85 -5.67 3.49
C HIS A 354 0.64 -6.56 3.77
N ALA A 355 0.33 -6.74 5.06
CA ALA A 355 -0.80 -7.54 5.54
C ALA A 355 -1.35 -6.97 6.85
N VAL A 356 -2.50 -7.45 7.30
CA VAL A 356 -3.03 -7.15 8.63
C VAL A 356 -3.12 -8.43 9.44
N GLU A 357 -2.64 -8.42 10.67
CA GLU A 357 -2.67 -9.59 11.55
C GLU A 357 -4.09 -10.16 11.67
N VAL A 358 -4.21 -11.49 11.60
CA VAL A 358 -5.51 -12.16 11.70
C VAL A 358 -6.12 -11.97 13.07
N GLU A 359 -5.34 -12.09 14.13
CA GLU A 359 -5.84 -11.99 15.50
C GLU A 359 -5.62 -10.59 16.07
N HIS A 360 -6.51 -10.19 16.99
CA HIS A 360 -6.35 -9.02 17.83
C HIS A 360 -6.52 -9.44 19.28
N ASN A 361 -5.40 -9.73 19.95
CA ASN A 361 -5.35 -10.24 21.32
C ASN A 361 -5.20 -9.12 22.37
N GLY A 362 -5.45 -7.87 21.96
CA GLY A 362 -5.44 -6.71 22.86
C GLY A 362 -6.75 -6.61 23.64
N ASP A 363 -6.87 -5.59 24.48
CA ASP A 363 -8.02 -5.34 25.35
C ASP A 363 -8.82 -4.07 25.00
N HIS A 364 -8.45 -3.37 23.94
CA HIS A 364 -9.06 -2.14 23.45
C HIS A 364 -9.10 -2.12 21.92
N GLU A 365 -9.81 -1.16 21.32
CA GLU A 365 -9.89 -1.07 19.85
C GLU A 365 -8.56 -0.66 19.20
N ALA A 366 -8.19 -1.32 18.10
CA ALA A 366 -7.09 -0.93 17.22
C ALA A 366 -7.59 -0.09 16.03
N SER A 367 -7.47 1.23 16.14
CA SER A 367 -8.16 2.19 15.28
C SER A 367 -7.22 3.13 14.55
N VAL A 368 -7.45 3.30 13.25
CA VAL A 368 -6.57 4.09 12.37
C VAL A 368 -7.38 4.84 11.31
N ALA A 369 -6.88 6.00 10.87
CA ALA A 369 -7.37 6.69 9.69
C ALA A 369 -6.41 6.48 8.51
N TYR A 370 -6.91 6.00 7.37
CA TYR A 370 -6.09 5.79 6.17
C TYR A 370 -5.82 7.15 5.50
N ILE A 371 -4.54 7.53 5.44
CA ILE A 371 -4.10 8.82 4.89
C ILE A 371 -2.81 8.57 4.11
N ALA A 372 -2.90 8.59 2.79
CA ALA A 372 -1.78 8.41 1.89
C ALA A 372 -1.04 9.73 1.62
N ALA A 373 0.19 9.62 1.12
CA ALA A 373 0.90 10.73 0.50
C ALA A 373 0.61 10.68 -1.00
N THR A 374 -0.02 11.73 -1.53
CA THR A 374 -0.47 11.78 -2.92
C THR A 374 0.11 13.04 -3.57
N PRO A 375 1.10 12.93 -4.47
CA PRO A 375 1.68 14.09 -5.14
C PRO A 375 0.73 14.62 -6.23
N ARG A 376 1.01 15.83 -6.71
CA ARG A 376 0.30 16.41 -7.86
C ARG A 376 0.88 15.87 -9.16
N THR A 377 0.23 14.85 -9.70
CA THR A 377 0.33 14.42 -11.11
C THR A 377 -0.92 14.88 -11.87
N GLU A 378 -0.94 14.80 -13.21
CA GLU A 378 -2.15 15.14 -13.98
C GLU A 378 -3.32 14.21 -13.63
N GLU A 379 -3.04 12.91 -13.50
CA GLU A 379 -3.99 11.86 -13.13
C GLU A 379 -4.55 12.10 -11.72
N ASN A 380 -3.69 12.38 -10.75
CA ASN A 380 -4.11 12.65 -9.37
C ASN A 380 -4.94 13.93 -9.28
N LYS A 381 -4.54 15.02 -9.98
CA LYS A 381 -5.34 16.25 -10.03
C LYS A 381 -6.71 15.99 -10.63
N ARG A 382 -6.80 15.22 -11.72
CA ARG A 382 -8.08 14.85 -12.35
C ARG A 382 -8.99 14.11 -11.37
N TYR A 383 -8.47 13.09 -10.68
CA TYR A 383 -9.24 12.35 -9.69
C TYR A 383 -9.69 13.23 -8.53
N ILE A 384 -8.78 14.02 -7.96
CA ILE A 384 -9.07 14.82 -6.76
C ILE A 384 -10.04 15.96 -7.07
N LYS A 385 -10.02 16.51 -8.29
CA LYS A 385 -11.08 17.41 -8.77
C LYS A 385 -12.45 16.72 -8.71
N GLY A 386 -12.58 15.53 -9.30
CA GLY A 386 -13.82 14.76 -9.28
C GLY A 386 -14.26 14.38 -7.86
N GLN A 387 -13.32 13.97 -7.01
CA GLN A 387 -13.57 13.69 -5.60
C GLN A 387 -14.13 14.92 -4.86
N LEU A 388 -13.61 16.11 -5.14
CA LEU A 388 -14.13 17.34 -4.55
C LEU A 388 -15.53 17.67 -5.06
N GLU A 389 -15.79 17.52 -6.36
CA GLU A 389 -17.12 17.68 -6.95
C GLU A 389 -18.14 16.70 -6.33
N ASP A 390 -17.74 15.45 -6.12
CA ASP A 390 -18.54 14.42 -5.44
C ASP A 390 -18.77 14.79 -3.96
N PHE A 391 -17.73 15.20 -3.22
CA PHE A 391 -17.85 15.68 -1.83
C PHE A 391 -18.86 16.85 -1.72
N LEU A 392 -18.76 17.83 -2.61
CA LEU A 392 -19.67 18.98 -2.67
C LEU A 392 -21.10 18.60 -3.06
N GLN A 393 -21.34 17.40 -3.56
CA GLN A 393 -22.68 16.85 -3.84
C GLN A 393 -23.12 15.81 -2.79
N GLY A 394 -22.23 15.41 -1.89
CA GLY A 394 -22.47 14.36 -0.90
C GLY A 394 -22.42 12.96 -1.49
N ILE A 395 -21.67 12.78 -2.58
CA ILE A 395 -21.43 11.51 -3.23
C ILE A 395 -20.10 10.94 -2.68
N PRO A 396 -20.02 9.64 -2.34
CA PRO A 396 -18.77 9.00 -1.97
C PRO A 396 -17.69 9.13 -3.08
N PRO A 397 -16.39 9.06 -2.74
CA PRO A 397 -15.30 9.13 -3.73
C PRO A 397 -15.45 8.11 -4.85
N GLU A 398 -14.90 8.38 -6.04
CA GLU A 398 -15.07 7.52 -7.23
C GLU A 398 -14.62 6.06 -6.98
N ASP A 399 -13.50 5.85 -6.29
CA ASP A 399 -13.01 4.50 -5.97
C ASP A 399 -13.95 3.75 -5.01
N PHE A 400 -14.83 4.48 -4.33
CA PHE A 400 -15.74 3.97 -3.30
C PHE A 400 -17.20 4.40 -3.52
N ARG A 401 -17.70 4.52 -4.76
CA ARG A 401 -19.08 5.01 -5.07
C ARG A 401 -20.23 4.23 -4.41
N LYS A 402 -19.94 3.15 -3.68
CA LYS A 402 -20.91 2.41 -2.86
C LYS A 402 -20.91 2.99 -1.45
N GLY A 403 -21.98 3.69 -1.06
CA GLY A 403 -22.12 4.20 0.30
C GLY A 403 -23.22 5.25 0.43
N PRO A 404 -23.65 5.56 1.66
CA PRO A 404 -24.59 6.63 1.91
C PRO A 404 -23.96 8.00 1.66
N SER A 405 -24.81 9.00 1.46
CA SER A 405 -24.37 10.40 1.50
C SER A 405 -24.06 10.82 2.93
N GLU A 406 -22.80 11.10 3.24
CA GLU A 406 -22.41 11.60 4.57
C GLU A 406 -22.97 13.01 4.85
N LYS A 407 -23.44 13.75 3.83
CA LYS A 407 -24.10 15.04 4.03
C LYS A 407 -25.37 14.95 4.87
N THR A 408 -26.04 13.80 4.87
CA THR A 408 -27.24 13.58 5.68
C THR A 408 -26.92 13.02 7.07
N PHE A 409 -25.64 12.81 7.39
CA PHE A 409 -25.24 12.26 8.69
C PHE A 409 -25.30 13.32 9.78
N LYS A 410 -25.64 12.87 10.98
CA LYS A 410 -25.52 13.70 12.19
C LYS A 410 -24.06 14.02 12.43
N LEU A 411 -23.80 15.23 12.91
CA LEU A 411 -22.45 15.75 13.23
C LEU A 411 -21.55 15.95 11.99
N PHE A 412 -22.08 15.88 10.77
CA PHE A 412 -21.33 16.22 9.56
C PHE A 412 -21.04 17.73 9.54
N THR A 413 -19.77 18.08 9.30
CA THR A 413 -19.28 19.46 9.30
C THR A 413 -18.99 20.00 7.90
N GLY A 414 -18.87 19.13 6.91
CA GLY A 414 -18.51 19.53 5.55
C GLY A 414 -17.19 20.30 5.52
N GLU A 415 -17.15 21.41 4.77
CA GLU A 415 -15.93 22.22 4.60
C GLU A 415 -15.40 22.81 5.90
N SER A 416 -16.22 22.99 6.93
CA SER A 416 -15.74 23.51 8.22
C SER A 416 -14.89 22.50 8.99
N GLY A 417 -14.82 21.23 8.55
CA GLY A 417 -13.91 20.22 9.08
C GLY A 417 -12.47 20.33 8.55
N ILE A 418 -12.19 21.26 7.63
CA ILE A 418 -10.85 21.47 7.07
C ILE A 418 -10.02 22.34 8.03
N LEU A 419 -8.99 21.77 8.66
CA LEU A 419 -8.15 22.48 9.64
C LEU A 419 -6.98 23.25 9.03
N GLY A 420 -6.47 22.83 7.87
CA GLY A 420 -5.26 23.41 7.25
C GLY A 420 -5.45 24.77 6.56
N GLY A 421 -6.57 25.46 6.80
CA GLY A 421 -6.92 26.69 6.09
C GLY A 421 -6.83 26.52 4.57
N GLU A 422 -6.21 27.49 3.89
CA GLU A 422 -6.06 27.47 2.44
C GLU A 422 -5.19 26.32 1.93
N ALA A 423 -4.18 25.89 2.70
CA ALA A 423 -3.35 24.74 2.32
C ALA A 423 -4.18 23.44 2.34
N GLY A 424 -5.02 23.27 3.37
CA GLY A 424 -5.96 22.16 3.47
C GLY A 424 -6.99 22.16 2.33
N ARG A 425 -7.54 23.33 1.99
CA ARG A 425 -8.46 23.48 0.85
C ARG A 425 -7.77 23.11 -0.48
N LYS A 426 -6.55 23.59 -0.73
CA LYS A 426 -5.79 23.22 -1.94
C LYS A 426 -5.44 21.74 -1.98
N ALA A 427 -5.12 21.12 -0.86
CA ALA A 427 -4.90 19.67 -0.81
C ALA A 427 -6.17 18.89 -1.20
N MET A 428 -7.34 19.37 -0.77
CA MET A 428 -8.63 18.80 -1.18
C MET A 428 -9.05 19.15 -2.63
N GLY A 429 -8.28 19.93 -3.37
CA GLY A 429 -8.53 20.22 -4.78
C GLY A 429 -9.37 21.46 -5.05
N PHE A 430 -9.61 22.35 -4.07
CA PHE A 430 -10.41 23.56 -4.29
C PHE A 430 -9.82 24.51 -5.34
N ASP A 431 -8.52 24.42 -5.60
CA ASP A 431 -7.85 25.13 -6.69
C ASP A 431 -8.00 24.48 -8.08
N LEU A 432 -8.68 23.32 -8.18
CA LEU A 432 -8.84 22.54 -9.43
C LEU A 432 -10.23 22.68 -10.08
N ILE A 433 -11.21 23.22 -9.37
CA ILE A 433 -12.60 23.43 -9.86
C ILE A 433 -12.77 24.84 -10.48
N ALA A 434 -11.79 25.72 -10.33
CA ALA A 434 -11.82 27.11 -10.82
C ALA A 434 -11.99 27.22 -12.35
#